data_AF-W4Q9W7-F1
#
_entry.id   AF-W4Q9W7-F1
#
_cell.length_a   1.000
_cell.length_b   1.000
_cell.length_c   1.000
_cell.angle_alpha   90.00
_cell.angle_beta   90.00
_cell.angle_gamma   90.00
#
_symmetry.space_group_name_H-M   'P 1'
#
loop_
_entity.id
_entity.type
_entity.pdbx_description
1 polymer ?
#
loop_
_entity_poly.entity_id
_entity_poly.type
_entity_poly.pdbx_seq_one_letter_code
_entity_poly.pdbx_strand_id
1 'polypeptide(L)'
;MTYEAFTPKYPASSLPYACCEMGGGMTVFYKYRFQLPYESVDAMANMKVAGGCNFVGYYVFHGGSHPKGKKTAFLNETATPKISYDYQAPIGEFGQVRESYKRLKRQHYLYQECEQTLTKMKTVLPENAEQITPTDVDTLRYAVRADGHRGFLFINNYQDHVKLKHQENFAIVLELEEKRIRVPQQGTMSLEKGESCILPFHLSLSGCTLLYATTQYMTQVEYEEEVYHFFFTPKGMSPEYSVDKKGIVAVYTDAKVVNGKAAYVIKGEELMNHPVVLECEGGKRVHVCTLTHEESLDFWKVSLDGQERAIVTNAGVLVDQNRFRLECQGQSPFELKAFPAFRDTISSREHQIVHLGQSGIFHTYRCTLSEQVVECEVDQVSDAKVKVRVPNVAFEGVKELLLNVDYEGDIGYAFIDGELIHDNFCNEATWQIGLSTHEEAIKEKGMYLYISPLKGDSYVQSDSPMAARSEVARRQVAKIKSVWLSSVVEMKLVDY
;
A
#
# COMPACT_ATOMS: atom_id res chain seq x y z
N MET A 1 -18.95 10.55 30.61
CA MET A 1 -18.18 11.79 30.40
C MET A 1 -18.54 12.29 29.01
N THR A 2 -19.38 13.31 28.94
CA THR A 2 -19.57 14.08 27.71
C THR A 2 -18.24 14.77 27.42
N TYR A 3 -17.57 14.40 26.34
CA TYR A 3 -16.44 15.18 25.84
C TYR A 3 -16.94 16.61 25.64
N GLU A 4 -16.42 17.57 26.41
CA GLU A 4 -16.62 18.98 26.08
C GLU A 4 -16.03 19.18 24.68
N ALA A 5 -16.90 19.43 23.70
CA ALA A 5 -16.48 19.68 22.34
C ALA A 5 -15.56 20.90 22.35
N PHE A 6 -14.28 20.69 22.07
CA PHE A 6 -13.32 21.76 21.88
C PHE A 6 -13.89 22.74 20.84
N THR A 7 -14.25 23.94 21.29
CA THR A 7 -14.79 24.98 20.41
C THR A 7 -13.67 26.00 20.16
N PRO A 8 -13.00 25.96 19.00
CA PRO A 8 -11.91 26.88 18.71
C PRO A 8 -12.40 28.33 18.72
N LYS A 9 -11.54 29.26 19.14
CA LYS A 9 -11.82 30.72 19.12
C LYS A 9 -11.76 31.33 17.72
N TYR A 10 -11.44 30.54 16.71
CA TYR A 10 -11.39 30.91 15.30
C TYR A 10 -12.43 30.10 14.52
N PRO A 11 -12.99 30.63 13.42
CA PRO A 11 -13.84 29.84 12.53
C PRO A 11 -13.04 28.67 11.98
N ALA A 12 -13.49 27.42 12.14
CA ALA A 12 -12.74 26.26 11.65
C ALA A 12 -12.40 26.35 10.16
N SER A 13 -13.25 27.00 9.36
CA SER A 13 -13.05 27.27 7.93
C SER A 13 -11.98 28.32 7.61
N SER A 14 -11.42 29.02 8.59
CA SER A 14 -10.38 30.03 8.38
C SER A 14 -8.97 29.44 8.32
N LEU A 15 -8.79 28.14 8.61
CA LEU A 15 -7.51 27.45 8.57
C LEU A 15 -7.63 26.17 7.72
N PRO A 16 -6.54 25.71 7.07
CA PRO A 16 -6.54 24.42 6.39
C PRO A 16 -6.81 23.28 7.37
N TYR A 17 -7.65 22.33 6.95
CA TYR A 17 -7.81 21.08 7.68
C TYR A 17 -6.59 20.18 7.40
N ALA A 18 -5.85 19.88 8.47
CA ALA A 18 -4.67 19.04 8.46
C ALA A 18 -4.83 17.87 9.43
N CYS A 19 -4.48 16.67 8.99
CA CYS A 19 -4.30 15.52 9.86
C CYS A 19 -2.80 15.22 9.96
N CYS A 20 -2.17 15.57 11.08
CA CYS A 20 -0.72 15.41 11.25
C CYS A 20 -0.31 13.96 11.54
N GLU A 21 -1.17 13.19 12.20
CA GLU A 21 -0.88 11.82 12.66
C GLU A 21 -2.07 10.89 12.38
N MET A 22 -2.30 10.58 11.10
CA MET A 22 -3.21 9.48 10.75
C MET A 22 -2.48 8.16 10.93
N GLY A 23 -3.17 7.11 11.37
CA GLY A 23 -2.58 5.77 11.45
C GLY A 23 -2.06 5.30 10.09
N GLY A 24 -0.74 5.33 9.89
CA GLY A 24 -0.10 4.64 8.76
C GLY A 24 -0.02 3.13 9.01
N GLY A 25 0.03 2.76 10.29
CA GLY A 25 -0.07 1.41 10.79
C GLY A 25 -0.61 1.42 12.23
N MET A 26 -0.34 0.35 12.97
CA MET A 26 -0.51 0.34 14.42
C MET A 26 0.43 -0.67 15.07
N THR A 27 1.10 -0.25 16.16
CA THR A 27 1.93 -1.13 16.96
C THR A 27 1.11 -2.20 17.67
N VAL A 28 1.69 -3.38 17.83
CA VAL A 28 1.11 -4.45 18.65
C VAL A 28 1.35 -4.12 20.12
N PHE A 29 0.26 -3.90 20.86
CA PHE A 29 0.31 -3.78 22.30
C PHE A 29 0.14 -5.14 22.95
N TYR A 30 0.69 -5.33 24.16
CA TYR A 30 0.67 -6.64 24.83
C TYR A 30 -0.75 -7.25 24.93
N LYS A 31 -1.77 -6.40 25.20
CA LYS A 31 -3.18 -6.81 25.27
C LYS A 31 -3.92 -6.82 23.93
N TYR A 32 -3.36 -6.21 22.88
CA TYR A 32 -4.00 -6.00 21.59
C TYR A 32 -3.07 -6.45 20.46
N ARG A 33 -3.15 -7.75 20.14
CA ARG A 33 -2.26 -8.44 19.19
C ARG A 33 -2.96 -8.76 17.89
N PHE A 34 -3.40 -7.72 17.22
CA PHE A 34 -4.11 -7.81 15.94
C PHE A 34 -3.12 -7.80 14.78
N GLN A 35 -3.57 -8.32 13.64
CA GLN A 35 -2.98 -8.03 12.34
C GLN A 35 -3.78 -6.87 11.74
N LEU A 36 -3.09 -5.80 11.37
CA LEU A 36 -3.73 -4.63 10.79
C LEU A 36 -4.23 -4.96 9.38
N PRO A 37 -5.51 -4.77 9.05
CA PRO A 37 -5.98 -4.82 7.67
C PRO A 37 -5.37 -3.66 6.91
N TYR A 38 -4.50 -3.93 5.92
CA TYR A 38 -3.76 -2.86 5.22
C TYR A 38 -4.68 -1.94 4.41
N GLU A 39 -5.81 -2.44 3.95
CA GLU A 39 -6.87 -1.68 3.28
C GLU A 39 -7.59 -0.68 4.20
N SER A 40 -7.39 -0.77 5.53
CA SER A 40 -7.91 0.24 6.46
C SER A 40 -7.19 1.59 6.31
N VAL A 41 -5.92 1.55 5.88
CA VAL A 41 -5.03 2.71 5.88
C VAL A 41 -5.39 3.68 4.76
N ASP A 42 -5.59 3.17 3.53
CA ASP A 42 -6.00 3.99 2.40
C ASP A 42 -7.48 4.36 2.46
N ALA A 43 -8.34 3.50 3.01
CA ALA A 43 -9.74 3.84 3.30
C ALA A 43 -9.86 5.04 4.26
N MET A 44 -9.06 5.07 5.33
CA MET A 44 -9.02 6.21 6.25
C MET A 44 -8.50 7.48 5.56
N ALA A 45 -7.40 7.39 4.80
CA ALA A 45 -6.87 8.52 4.05
C ALA A 45 -7.91 9.06 3.04
N ASN A 46 -8.59 8.17 2.32
CA ASN A 46 -9.65 8.49 1.38
C ASN A 46 -10.77 9.30 2.05
N MET A 47 -11.30 8.81 3.17
CA MET A 47 -12.37 9.51 3.91
C MET A 47 -11.91 10.86 4.48
N LYS A 48 -10.68 10.96 4.95
CA LYS A 48 -10.13 12.21 5.50
C LYS A 48 -9.97 13.27 4.41
N VAL A 49 -9.39 12.89 3.27
CA VAL A 49 -9.27 13.77 2.11
C VAL A 49 -10.64 14.16 1.57
N ALA A 50 -11.58 13.21 1.48
CA ALA A 50 -12.96 13.47 1.07
C ALA A 50 -13.65 14.50 1.97
N GLY A 51 -13.39 14.44 3.29
CA GLY A 51 -13.85 15.40 4.29
C GLY A 51 -13.19 16.79 4.24
N GLY A 52 -12.35 17.05 3.24
CA GLY A 52 -11.72 18.37 3.02
C GLY A 52 -10.30 18.50 3.58
N CYS A 53 -9.69 17.39 4.03
CA CYS A 53 -8.30 17.41 4.49
C CYS A 53 -7.36 17.73 3.32
N ASN A 54 -6.52 18.76 3.49
CA ASN A 54 -5.54 19.18 2.49
C ASN A 54 -4.10 18.84 2.90
N PHE A 55 -3.88 18.39 4.15
CA PHE A 55 -2.59 17.93 4.63
C PHE A 55 -2.73 16.55 5.29
N VAL A 56 -2.08 15.56 4.69
CA VAL A 56 -2.23 14.14 5.01
C VAL A 56 -0.90 13.63 5.57
N GLY A 57 -0.78 13.60 6.89
CA GLY A 57 0.38 13.06 7.63
C GLY A 57 0.08 11.68 8.23
N TYR A 58 1.09 10.81 8.26
CA TYR A 58 0.98 9.44 8.76
C TYR A 58 1.92 9.19 9.93
N TYR A 59 1.39 8.62 10.99
CA TYR A 59 2.15 8.10 12.12
C TYR A 59 1.97 6.57 12.19
N VAL A 60 3.00 5.75 11.99
CA VAL A 60 4.24 6.06 11.25
C VAL A 60 4.15 5.53 9.83
N PHE A 61 4.94 6.09 8.93
CA PHE A 61 5.00 5.64 7.53
C PHE A 61 6.05 4.54 7.29
N HIS A 62 7.12 4.56 8.09
CA HIS A 62 8.15 3.53 8.13
C HIS A 62 8.31 3.08 9.57
N GLY A 63 8.23 1.77 9.81
CA GLY A 63 8.60 1.17 11.08
C GLY A 63 10.09 1.34 11.37
N GLY A 64 10.54 0.74 12.46
CA GLY A 64 11.96 0.71 12.80
C GLY A 64 12.21 -0.09 14.06
N SER A 65 13.31 0.21 14.74
CA SER A 65 13.68 -0.45 16.00
C SER A 65 13.96 0.60 17.07
N HIS A 66 13.50 0.37 18.29
CA HIS A 66 13.84 1.20 19.43
C HIS A 66 15.34 1.05 19.75
N PRO A 67 16.07 2.17 19.90
CA PRO A 67 17.45 2.10 20.33
C PRO A 67 17.53 1.68 21.80
N LYS A 68 18.62 1.00 22.16
CA LYS A 68 18.93 0.73 23.57
C LYS A 68 19.30 2.02 24.28
N GLY A 69 18.79 2.18 25.50
CA GLY A 69 19.12 3.36 26.30
C GLY A 69 20.49 3.25 26.96
N LYS A 70 21.07 4.41 27.30
CA LYS A 70 22.39 4.50 27.95
C LYS A 70 22.35 4.30 29.48
N LYS A 71 21.19 4.53 30.10
CA LYS A 71 20.98 4.46 31.56
C LYS A 71 19.98 3.37 31.93
N THR A 72 18.84 3.34 31.26
CA THR A 72 17.87 2.25 31.27
C THR A 72 17.99 1.50 29.95
N ALA A 73 18.04 0.17 29.99
CA ALA A 73 18.27 -0.63 28.78
C ALA A 73 17.17 -0.43 27.72
N PHE A 74 15.91 -0.30 28.16
CA PHE A 74 14.75 -0.13 27.29
C PHE A 74 13.91 1.07 27.75
N LEU A 75 13.30 1.77 26.80
CA LEU A 75 12.52 3.00 27.03
C LEU A 75 11.02 2.71 27.28
N ASN A 76 10.52 1.59 26.81
CA ASN A 76 9.14 1.16 26.94
C ASN A 76 9.03 0.05 27.99
N GLU A 77 8.25 0.26 29.04
CA GLU A 77 8.38 -0.58 30.24
C GLU A 77 7.65 -1.93 30.15
N THR A 78 6.48 -2.02 29.49
CA THR A 78 5.72 -3.30 29.39
C THR A 78 4.68 -3.40 28.26
N ALA A 79 4.33 -2.30 27.59
CA ALA A 79 3.13 -2.27 26.75
C ALA A 79 3.36 -2.71 25.30
N THR A 80 4.59 -2.63 24.80
CA THR A 80 5.00 -2.89 23.41
C THR A 80 6.33 -3.67 23.39
N PRO A 81 6.75 -4.24 22.24
CA PRO A 81 8.06 -4.88 22.11
C PRO A 81 9.21 -3.92 22.44
N LYS A 82 10.24 -4.42 23.12
CA LYS A 82 11.41 -3.67 23.61
C LYS A 82 12.27 -3.11 22.49
N ILE A 83 12.43 -3.87 21.42
CA ILE A 83 13.23 -3.50 20.26
C ILE A 83 12.30 -3.23 19.08
N SER A 84 11.44 -4.16 18.68
CA SER A 84 10.66 -3.96 17.45
C SER A 84 9.76 -2.74 17.53
N TYR A 85 9.80 -1.91 16.49
CA TYR A 85 8.89 -0.81 16.24
C TYR A 85 8.38 -0.86 14.78
N ASP A 86 8.14 -2.08 14.27
CA ASP A 86 7.64 -2.31 12.91
C ASP A 86 6.32 -1.57 12.63
N TYR A 87 5.48 -1.43 13.66
CA TYR A 87 4.24 -0.68 13.65
C TYR A 87 3.21 -1.17 12.62
N GLN A 88 3.44 -2.29 11.91
CA GLN A 88 2.64 -2.69 10.75
C GLN A 88 2.49 -1.54 9.73
N ALA A 89 3.50 -0.67 9.68
CA ALA A 89 3.52 0.54 8.86
C ALA A 89 3.62 0.22 7.35
N PRO A 90 3.30 1.18 6.46
CA PRO A 90 3.38 0.99 5.01
C PRO A 90 4.74 0.50 4.53
N ILE A 91 5.81 0.98 5.15
CA ILE A 91 7.15 0.42 5.04
C ILE A 91 7.49 -0.27 6.37
N GLY A 92 7.82 -1.56 6.33
CA GLY A 92 8.16 -2.35 7.51
C GLY A 92 9.52 -2.01 8.12
N GLU A 93 9.80 -2.57 9.30
CA GLU A 93 11.04 -2.31 10.09
C GLU A 93 12.34 -2.44 9.29
N PHE A 94 12.38 -3.33 8.30
CA PHE A 94 13.56 -3.60 7.47
C PHE A 94 13.37 -3.12 6.01
N GLY A 95 12.46 -2.19 5.77
CA GLY A 95 12.22 -1.59 4.45
C GLY A 95 11.22 -2.35 3.57
N GLN A 96 10.49 -3.34 4.09
CA GLN A 96 9.52 -4.12 3.31
C GLN A 96 8.36 -3.22 2.84
N VAL A 97 8.09 -3.20 1.54
CA VAL A 97 6.96 -2.45 0.98
C VAL A 97 5.67 -3.27 1.14
N ARG A 98 4.74 -2.78 1.96
CA ARG A 98 3.47 -3.47 2.25
C ARG A 98 2.33 -3.01 1.36
N GLU A 99 1.23 -3.74 1.39
CA GLU A 99 0.01 -3.41 0.63
C GLU A 99 -0.50 -2.00 0.94
N SER A 100 -0.47 -1.56 2.20
CA SER A 100 -0.90 -0.21 2.59
C SER A 100 -0.06 0.89 1.91
N TYR A 101 1.25 0.68 1.72
CA TYR A 101 2.08 1.60 0.93
C TYR A 101 1.61 1.63 -0.53
N LYS A 102 1.42 0.46 -1.14
CA LYS A 102 0.99 0.34 -2.54
C LYS A 102 -0.35 1.04 -2.77
N ARG A 103 -1.30 0.88 -1.84
CA ARG A 103 -2.61 1.53 -1.87
C ARG A 103 -2.51 3.05 -1.72
N LEU A 104 -1.77 3.53 -0.71
CA LEU A 104 -1.55 4.96 -0.49
C LEU A 104 -0.82 5.64 -1.66
N LYS A 105 0.19 4.98 -2.23
CA LYS A 105 0.95 5.48 -3.38
C LYS A 105 0.03 5.90 -4.54
N ARG A 106 -0.99 5.09 -4.87
CA ARG A 106 -1.99 5.43 -5.91
C ARG A 106 -2.76 6.71 -5.60
N GLN A 107 -3.16 6.90 -4.35
CA GLN A 107 -3.85 8.12 -3.91
C GLN A 107 -2.93 9.34 -3.98
N HIS A 108 -1.67 9.20 -3.53
CA HIS A 108 -0.69 10.29 -3.53
C HIS A 108 -0.29 10.72 -4.93
N TYR A 109 -0.25 9.81 -5.92
CA TYR A 109 -0.11 10.23 -7.32
C TYR A 109 -1.24 11.18 -7.74
N LEU A 110 -2.51 10.83 -7.46
CA LEU A 110 -3.64 11.70 -7.77
C LEU A 110 -3.54 13.03 -7.03
N TYR A 111 -3.19 13.00 -5.73
CA TYR A 111 -3.10 14.20 -4.92
C TYR A 111 -2.05 15.17 -5.45
N GLN A 112 -0.87 14.68 -5.83
CA GLN A 112 0.18 15.49 -6.42
C GLN A 112 -0.25 16.06 -7.77
N GLU A 113 -0.80 15.21 -8.65
CA GLU A 113 -1.24 15.62 -9.99
C GLU A 113 -2.36 16.67 -9.95
N CYS A 114 -3.25 16.58 -8.95
CA CYS A 114 -4.44 17.42 -8.87
C CYS A 114 -4.37 18.48 -7.75
N GLU A 115 -3.22 18.69 -7.10
CA GLU A 115 -3.10 19.47 -5.85
C GLU A 115 -3.70 20.87 -5.97
N GLN A 116 -3.44 21.57 -7.08
CA GLN A 116 -3.86 22.96 -7.28
C GLN A 116 -5.37 23.11 -7.42
N THR A 117 -6.05 22.06 -7.89
CA THR A 117 -7.51 22.03 -8.05
C THR A 117 -8.16 21.47 -6.80
N LEU A 118 -7.70 20.31 -6.32
CA LEU A 118 -8.27 19.59 -5.20
C LEU A 118 -8.28 20.44 -3.92
N THR A 119 -7.21 21.19 -3.64
CA THR A 119 -7.09 22.02 -2.43
C THR A 119 -8.12 23.15 -2.34
N LYS A 120 -8.71 23.56 -3.47
CA LYS A 120 -9.75 24.62 -3.56
C LYS A 120 -11.17 24.05 -3.49
N MET A 121 -11.33 22.74 -3.65
CA MET A 121 -12.63 22.07 -3.68
C MET A 121 -13.23 21.93 -2.28
N LYS A 122 -14.54 22.11 -2.21
CA LYS A 122 -15.35 21.92 -0.99
C LYS A 122 -15.97 20.53 -0.97
N THR A 123 -16.19 20.01 0.24
CA THR A 123 -16.87 18.74 0.47
C THR A 123 -18.39 18.91 0.41
N VAL A 124 -19.05 17.96 -0.25
CA VAL A 124 -20.51 17.77 -0.27
C VAL A 124 -20.78 16.34 0.15
N LEU A 125 -21.68 16.16 1.11
CA LEU A 125 -22.12 14.86 1.62
C LEU A 125 -23.53 14.54 1.09
N PRO A 126 -23.91 13.27 0.96
CA PRO A 126 -25.30 12.90 0.70
C PRO A 126 -26.20 13.33 1.87
N GLU A 127 -27.46 13.68 1.58
CA GLU A 127 -28.42 14.23 2.55
C GLU A 127 -28.61 13.34 3.80
N ASN A 128 -28.49 12.03 3.63
CA ASN A 128 -28.67 11.02 4.67
C ASN A 128 -27.36 10.50 5.27
N ALA A 129 -26.21 11.16 5.02
CA ALA A 129 -24.90 10.72 5.53
C ALA A 129 -24.87 10.59 7.06
N GLU A 130 -25.50 11.52 7.78
CA GLU A 130 -25.53 11.54 9.26
C GLU A 130 -26.30 10.37 9.88
N GLN A 131 -27.15 9.70 9.10
CA GLN A 131 -27.96 8.56 9.56
C GLN A 131 -27.20 7.23 9.46
N ILE A 132 -26.08 7.20 8.74
CA ILE A 132 -25.28 5.99 8.54
C ILE A 132 -24.53 5.67 9.83
N THR A 133 -24.92 4.59 10.49
CA THR A 133 -24.24 4.13 11.71
C THR A 133 -22.91 3.44 11.39
N PRO A 134 -21.95 3.36 12.33
CA PRO A 134 -20.71 2.59 12.12
C PRO A 134 -20.94 1.11 11.79
N THR A 135 -22.09 0.54 12.19
CA THR A 135 -22.44 -0.86 11.94
C THR A 135 -23.24 -1.09 10.65
N ASP A 136 -23.65 -0.03 9.96
CA ASP A 136 -24.37 -0.13 8.69
C ASP A 136 -23.40 -0.60 7.58
N VAL A 137 -23.66 -1.76 6.99
CA VAL A 137 -22.86 -2.32 5.89
C VAL A 137 -23.60 -2.34 4.57
N ASP A 138 -24.83 -1.83 4.53
CA ASP A 138 -25.70 -1.85 3.36
C ASP A 138 -25.71 -0.49 2.65
N THR A 139 -25.69 0.61 3.40
CA THR A 139 -25.69 1.96 2.80
C THR A 139 -24.30 2.33 2.25
N LEU A 140 -24.25 2.71 0.98
CA LEU A 140 -23.02 3.17 0.33
C LEU A 140 -22.51 4.46 1.00
N ARG A 141 -21.23 4.47 1.39
CA ARG A 141 -20.56 5.67 1.92
C ARG A 141 -19.81 6.37 0.81
N TYR A 142 -20.16 7.62 0.56
CA TYR A 142 -19.45 8.46 -0.41
C TYR A 142 -19.52 9.93 -0.04
N ALA A 143 -18.63 10.70 -0.63
CA ALA A 143 -18.59 12.15 -0.54
C ALA A 143 -18.05 12.73 -1.86
N VAL A 144 -18.38 13.97 -2.15
CA VAL A 144 -17.89 14.68 -3.33
C VAL A 144 -17.00 15.82 -2.87
N ARG A 145 -15.83 15.98 -3.50
CA ARG A 145 -15.11 17.27 -3.48
C ARG A 145 -15.23 17.94 -4.83
N ALA A 146 -15.77 19.15 -4.86
CA ALA A 146 -15.97 19.90 -6.09
C ALA A 146 -15.71 21.40 -5.94
N ASP A 147 -15.42 22.05 -7.05
CA ASP A 147 -15.35 23.52 -7.18
C ASP A 147 -16.65 24.16 -7.70
N GLY A 148 -17.71 23.35 -7.86
CA GLY A 148 -18.99 23.71 -8.48
C GLY A 148 -19.14 23.20 -9.91
N HIS A 149 -18.02 22.99 -10.62
CA HIS A 149 -18.03 22.45 -11.99
C HIS A 149 -17.35 21.08 -12.08
N ARG A 150 -16.12 20.94 -11.57
CA ARG A 150 -15.33 19.70 -11.63
C ARG A 150 -15.03 19.17 -10.23
N GLY A 151 -14.66 17.91 -10.16
CA GLY A 151 -14.37 17.31 -8.86
C GLY A 151 -14.07 15.82 -8.89
N PHE A 152 -14.13 15.26 -7.69
CA PHE A 152 -13.86 13.87 -7.40
C PHE A 152 -14.93 13.30 -6.48
N LEU A 153 -15.40 12.11 -6.81
CA LEU A 153 -16.32 11.30 -6.04
C LEU A 153 -15.52 10.27 -5.26
N PHE A 154 -15.50 10.41 -3.93
CA PHE A 154 -14.81 9.51 -3.01
C PHE A 154 -15.81 8.47 -2.54
N ILE A 155 -15.54 7.19 -2.80
CA ILE A 155 -16.39 6.06 -2.38
C ILE A 155 -15.60 5.19 -1.42
N ASN A 156 -16.23 4.73 -0.35
CA ASN A 156 -15.60 3.89 0.67
C ASN A 156 -16.46 2.66 0.99
N ASN A 157 -15.91 1.47 0.80
CA ASN A 157 -16.51 0.19 1.18
C ASN A 157 -15.66 -0.57 2.22
N TYR A 158 -15.00 0.17 3.10
CA TYR A 158 -14.31 -0.35 4.27
C TYR A 158 -14.93 0.19 5.55
N GLN A 159 -15.10 -0.66 6.55
CA GLN A 159 -15.58 -0.29 7.87
C GLN A 159 -14.96 -1.24 8.91
N ASP A 160 -14.27 -0.67 9.88
CA ASP A 160 -13.62 -1.46 10.92
C ASP A 160 -14.65 -2.12 11.86
N HIS A 161 -14.25 -3.23 12.48
CA HIS A 161 -15.02 -4.02 13.45
C HIS A 161 -16.36 -4.59 12.98
N VAL A 162 -16.60 -4.66 11.67
CA VAL A 162 -17.79 -5.30 11.10
C VAL A 162 -17.41 -6.26 9.97
N LYS A 163 -18.27 -7.24 9.71
CA LYS A 163 -18.11 -8.11 8.55
C LYS A 163 -18.43 -7.32 7.27
N LEU A 164 -17.41 -7.05 6.48
CA LEU A 164 -17.54 -6.31 5.21
C LEU A 164 -18.39 -7.07 4.19
N LYS A 165 -19.09 -6.30 3.34
CA LYS A 165 -19.97 -6.79 2.27
C LYS A 165 -19.54 -6.18 0.94
N HIS A 166 -19.73 -6.94 -0.14
CA HIS A 166 -19.58 -6.41 -1.50
C HIS A 166 -20.71 -5.41 -1.78
N GLN A 167 -20.39 -4.22 -2.28
CA GLN A 167 -21.39 -3.20 -2.63
C GLN A 167 -21.78 -3.39 -4.09
N GLU A 168 -23.05 -3.67 -4.35
CA GLU A 168 -23.52 -4.04 -5.69
C GLU A 168 -24.62 -3.12 -6.19
N ASN A 169 -24.77 -3.08 -7.51
CA ASN A 169 -25.96 -2.57 -8.17
C ASN A 169 -26.29 -1.11 -7.84
N PHE A 170 -25.26 -0.28 -7.64
CA PHE A 170 -25.46 1.15 -7.38
C PHE A 170 -25.10 2.01 -8.60
N ALA A 171 -25.66 3.22 -8.62
CA ALA A 171 -25.27 4.27 -9.55
C ALA A 171 -25.37 5.60 -8.80
N ILE A 172 -24.48 6.53 -9.12
CA ILE A 172 -24.43 7.84 -8.46
C ILE A 172 -24.82 8.90 -9.47
N VAL A 173 -25.68 9.81 -9.02
CA VAL A 173 -26.11 10.97 -9.79
C VAL A 173 -25.50 12.20 -9.13
N LEU A 174 -24.71 12.93 -9.90
CA LEU A 174 -24.17 14.22 -9.52
C LEU A 174 -25.07 15.32 -10.12
N GLU A 175 -25.65 16.13 -9.25
CA GLU A 175 -26.43 17.30 -9.62
C GLU A 175 -25.53 18.54 -9.50
N LEU A 176 -25.02 19.01 -10.63
CA LEU A 176 -24.18 20.22 -10.73
C LEU A 176 -25.04 21.38 -11.22
N GLU A 177 -24.59 22.62 -11.04
CA GLU A 177 -25.35 23.84 -11.36
C GLU A 177 -25.89 23.85 -12.79
N GLU A 178 -25.09 23.38 -13.77
CA GLU A 178 -25.43 23.43 -15.19
C GLU A 178 -25.87 22.08 -15.78
N LYS A 179 -25.56 20.97 -15.10
CA LYS A 179 -25.64 19.63 -15.71
C LYS A 179 -25.78 18.52 -14.69
N ARG A 180 -26.44 17.45 -15.13
CA ARG A 180 -26.57 16.20 -14.38
C ARG A 180 -25.65 15.14 -14.97
N ILE A 181 -24.82 14.52 -14.15
CA ILE A 181 -23.99 13.38 -14.53
C ILE A 181 -24.49 12.14 -13.81
N ARG A 182 -24.70 11.04 -14.53
CA ARG A 182 -24.95 9.73 -13.94
C ARG A 182 -23.74 8.85 -14.19
N VAL A 183 -23.24 8.22 -13.13
CA VAL A 183 -22.09 7.31 -13.16
C VAL A 183 -22.57 5.93 -12.72
N PRO A 184 -22.41 4.87 -13.53
CA PRO A 184 -22.14 4.90 -14.98
C PRO A 184 -23.31 5.54 -15.76
N GLN A 185 -23.14 5.86 -17.06
CA GLN A 185 -24.20 6.51 -17.85
C GLN A 185 -25.46 5.63 -17.94
N GLN A 186 -25.29 4.31 -17.99
CA GLN A 186 -26.38 3.33 -17.98
C GLN A 186 -26.02 2.13 -17.09
N GLY A 187 -27.03 1.41 -16.61
CA GLY A 187 -26.81 0.25 -15.73
C GLY A 187 -26.31 0.65 -14.35
N THR A 188 -25.49 -0.19 -13.75
CA THR A 188 -25.01 -0.09 -12.37
C THR A 188 -23.51 -0.39 -12.31
N MET A 189 -22.87 -0.06 -11.19
CA MET A 189 -21.52 -0.45 -10.83
C MET A 189 -21.51 -1.12 -9.45
N SER A 190 -20.39 -1.74 -9.10
CA SER A 190 -20.16 -2.43 -7.84
C SER A 190 -18.77 -2.06 -7.28
N LEU A 191 -18.49 -2.35 -6.02
CA LEU A 191 -17.19 -2.13 -5.39
C LEU A 191 -16.89 -3.26 -4.41
N GLU A 192 -15.69 -3.84 -4.51
CA GLU A 192 -15.28 -4.96 -3.68
C GLU A 192 -15.28 -4.61 -2.19
N LYS A 193 -15.51 -5.62 -1.34
CA LYS A 193 -15.43 -5.44 0.11
C LYS A 193 -14.01 -4.97 0.49
N GLY A 194 -13.93 -3.98 1.37
CA GLY A 194 -12.66 -3.42 1.82
C GLY A 194 -12.00 -2.43 0.85
N GLU A 195 -12.59 -2.18 -0.31
CA GLU A 195 -12.02 -1.23 -1.27
C GLU A 195 -12.55 0.21 -1.05
N SER A 196 -11.75 1.16 -1.51
CA SER A 196 -12.14 2.56 -1.64
C SER A 196 -11.61 3.12 -2.96
N CYS A 197 -12.25 4.15 -3.50
CA CYS A 197 -11.82 4.77 -4.75
C CYS A 197 -12.16 6.25 -4.85
N ILE A 198 -11.47 6.94 -5.77
CA ILE A 198 -11.60 8.36 -6.08
C ILE A 198 -11.90 8.51 -7.58
N LEU A 199 -13.17 8.68 -7.93
CA LEU A 199 -13.62 8.75 -9.31
C LEU A 199 -13.70 10.21 -9.81
N PRO A 200 -13.01 10.57 -10.90
CA PRO A 200 -13.01 11.94 -11.40
C PRO A 200 -14.26 12.27 -12.21
N PHE A 201 -14.68 13.54 -12.18
CA PHE A 201 -15.66 14.10 -13.11
C PHE A 201 -15.26 15.52 -13.56
N HIS A 202 -15.53 15.83 -14.83
CA HIS A 202 -15.00 17.02 -15.54
C HIS A 202 -13.49 17.23 -15.36
N LEU A 203 -12.73 16.14 -15.45
CA LEU A 203 -11.28 16.19 -15.43
C LEU A 203 -10.77 16.66 -16.80
N SER A 204 -9.83 17.61 -16.78
CA SER A 204 -9.15 18.08 -17.99
C SER A 204 -8.02 17.12 -18.34
N LEU A 205 -8.06 16.53 -19.53
CA LEU A 205 -7.01 15.65 -20.05
C LEU A 205 -6.24 16.39 -21.14
N SER A 206 -5.58 17.48 -20.76
CA SER A 206 -4.60 18.18 -21.61
C SER A 206 -5.06 18.55 -23.04
N GLY A 207 -6.35 18.84 -23.25
CA GLY A 207 -6.90 19.19 -24.57
C GLY A 207 -8.34 18.73 -24.77
N CYS A 208 -8.77 17.72 -24.02
CA CYS A 208 -10.17 17.27 -23.97
C CYS A 208 -10.68 17.21 -22.53
N THR A 209 -12.00 17.04 -22.38
CA THR A 209 -12.66 16.96 -21.07
C THR A 209 -13.25 15.58 -20.86
N LEU A 210 -12.77 14.88 -19.83
CA LEU A 210 -13.40 13.69 -19.31
C LEU A 210 -14.60 14.08 -18.45
N LEU A 211 -15.81 13.77 -18.90
CA LEU A 211 -17.05 14.08 -18.17
C LEU A 211 -17.16 13.27 -16.88
N TYR A 212 -16.88 11.97 -16.94
CA TYR A 212 -16.69 11.10 -15.77
C TYR A 212 -15.90 9.85 -16.15
N ALA A 213 -15.37 9.15 -15.14
CA ALA A 213 -14.91 7.77 -15.27
C ALA A 213 -15.37 6.91 -14.09
N THR A 214 -15.58 5.61 -14.32
CA THR A 214 -15.66 4.59 -13.26
C THR A 214 -14.28 4.05 -12.86
N THR A 215 -13.22 4.55 -13.49
CA THR A 215 -11.83 4.26 -13.16
C THR A 215 -11.22 5.42 -12.38
N GLN A 216 -10.29 5.11 -11.47
CA GLN A 216 -9.61 6.12 -10.67
C GLN A 216 -8.38 6.64 -11.40
N TYR A 217 -8.28 7.96 -11.52
CA TYR A 217 -7.09 8.63 -12.06
C TYR A 217 -5.90 8.49 -11.10
N MET A 218 -4.70 8.35 -11.62
CA MET A 218 -3.47 8.33 -10.82
C MET A 218 -2.53 9.47 -11.21
N THR A 219 -2.06 9.52 -12.44
CA THR A 219 -1.02 10.48 -12.88
C THR A 219 -0.97 10.55 -14.40
N GLN A 220 -0.06 11.35 -14.96
CA GLN A 220 0.28 11.35 -16.37
C GLN A 220 1.78 11.16 -16.62
N VAL A 221 2.15 10.76 -17.83
CA VAL A 221 3.54 10.75 -18.33
C VAL A 221 3.53 11.42 -19.71
N GLU A 222 4.47 12.33 -19.96
CA GLU A 222 4.68 12.92 -21.28
C GLU A 222 5.76 12.16 -22.05
N TYR A 223 5.48 11.85 -23.32
CA TYR A 223 6.42 11.19 -24.21
C TYR A 223 6.13 11.55 -25.67
N GLU A 224 7.17 11.89 -26.42
CA GLU A 224 7.06 12.30 -27.84
C GLU A 224 5.98 13.36 -28.11
N GLU A 225 5.92 14.39 -27.25
CA GLU A 225 4.94 15.51 -27.30
C GLU A 225 3.47 15.09 -27.07
N GLU A 226 3.22 13.82 -26.74
CA GLU A 226 1.91 13.28 -26.38
C GLU A 226 1.81 13.02 -24.87
N VAL A 227 0.58 13.02 -24.35
CA VAL A 227 0.32 12.87 -22.90
C VAL A 227 -0.41 11.57 -22.63
N TYR A 228 0.11 10.75 -21.71
CA TYR A 228 -0.42 9.46 -21.31
C TYR A 228 -0.97 9.55 -19.89
N HIS A 229 -2.29 9.56 -19.75
CA HIS A 229 -2.98 9.59 -18.46
C HIS A 229 -3.24 8.16 -17.97
N PHE A 230 -2.73 7.83 -16.78
CA PHE A 230 -2.88 6.52 -16.16
C PHE A 230 -4.06 6.51 -15.18
N PHE A 231 -4.95 5.55 -15.41
CA PHE A 231 -6.08 5.22 -14.56
C PHE A 231 -5.97 3.76 -14.13
N PHE A 232 -6.71 3.38 -13.09
CA PHE A 232 -6.95 1.97 -12.79
C PHE A 232 -8.41 1.71 -12.50
N THR A 233 -8.85 0.47 -12.76
CA THR A 233 -10.21 0.05 -12.44
C THR A 233 -10.28 -0.46 -11.01
N PRO A 234 -11.07 0.18 -10.12
CA PRO A 234 -11.26 -0.33 -8.77
C PRO A 234 -11.82 -1.75 -8.79
N LYS A 235 -11.39 -2.60 -7.84
CA LYS A 235 -11.80 -4.00 -7.81
C LYS A 235 -13.32 -4.10 -7.62
N GLY A 236 -13.97 -4.89 -8.48
CA GLY A 236 -15.43 -5.01 -8.53
C GLY A 236 -16.13 -4.02 -9.47
N MET A 237 -15.42 -3.03 -10.04
CA MET A 237 -15.96 -2.14 -11.07
C MET A 237 -15.63 -2.63 -12.48
N SER A 238 -16.43 -2.21 -13.46
CA SER A 238 -16.09 -2.30 -14.88
C SER A 238 -15.69 -0.92 -15.42
N PRO A 239 -14.69 -0.83 -16.31
CA PRO A 239 -14.19 0.44 -16.83
C PRO A 239 -15.19 1.09 -17.79
N GLU A 240 -15.50 2.36 -17.56
CA GLU A 240 -16.28 3.22 -18.43
C GLU A 240 -15.75 4.65 -18.35
N TYR A 241 -15.46 5.23 -19.51
CA TYR A 241 -15.09 6.63 -19.69
C TYR A 241 -16.19 7.34 -20.47
N SER A 242 -16.58 8.54 -20.04
CA SER A 242 -17.37 9.45 -20.86
C SER A 242 -16.58 10.70 -21.14
N VAL A 243 -16.38 11.00 -22.42
CA VAL A 243 -15.57 12.13 -22.87
C VAL A 243 -16.44 13.09 -23.67
N ASP A 244 -16.30 14.38 -23.40
CA ASP A 244 -16.99 15.44 -24.13
C ASP A 244 -16.57 15.40 -25.60
N LYS A 245 -17.54 15.45 -26.51
CA LYS A 245 -17.25 15.54 -27.95
C LYS A 245 -16.61 16.86 -28.33
N LYS A 246 -16.88 17.92 -27.57
CA LYS A 246 -16.32 19.24 -27.84
C LYS A 246 -14.79 19.17 -27.71
N GLY A 247 -14.10 19.56 -28.77
CA GLY A 247 -12.64 19.50 -28.82
C GLY A 247 -12.07 18.15 -29.23
N ILE A 248 -12.89 17.15 -29.58
CA ILE A 248 -12.43 15.84 -30.07
C ILE A 248 -12.73 15.69 -31.55
N VAL A 249 -11.69 15.36 -32.31
CA VAL A 249 -11.74 15.05 -33.75
C VAL A 249 -12.02 13.56 -33.96
N ALA A 250 -11.30 12.70 -33.25
CA ALA A 250 -11.42 11.24 -33.40
C ALA A 250 -11.09 10.49 -32.09
N VAL A 251 -11.63 9.28 -31.98
CA VAL A 251 -11.37 8.34 -30.89
C VAL A 251 -10.87 7.04 -31.49
N TYR A 252 -9.70 6.58 -31.07
CA TYR A 252 -9.10 5.31 -31.50
C TYR A 252 -8.99 4.36 -30.31
N THR A 253 -9.65 3.21 -30.40
CA THR A 253 -9.63 2.17 -29.37
C THR A 253 -10.22 0.87 -29.93
N ASP A 254 -9.79 -0.26 -29.37
CA ASP A 254 -10.40 -1.57 -29.61
C ASP A 254 -11.65 -1.80 -28.73
N ALA A 255 -11.85 -0.97 -27.71
CA ALA A 255 -12.99 -1.05 -26.81
C ALA A 255 -14.29 -0.57 -27.47
N LYS A 256 -15.42 -0.93 -26.87
CA LYS A 256 -16.73 -0.50 -27.37
C LYS A 256 -16.92 1.00 -27.18
N VAL A 257 -17.17 1.71 -28.28
CA VAL A 257 -17.53 3.14 -28.29
C VAL A 257 -19.01 3.32 -28.61
N VAL A 258 -19.74 3.99 -27.71
CA VAL A 258 -21.09 4.48 -27.93
C VAL A 258 -21.02 5.96 -28.28
N ASN A 259 -21.43 6.29 -29.50
CA ASN A 259 -21.42 7.64 -30.03
C ASN A 259 -22.72 8.38 -29.66
N GLY A 260 -22.71 9.08 -28.52
CA GLY A 260 -23.85 9.85 -28.02
C GLY A 260 -23.99 11.22 -28.69
N LYS A 261 -25.00 12.01 -28.33
CA LYS A 261 -25.17 13.36 -28.90
C LYS A 261 -24.06 14.33 -28.48
N ALA A 262 -23.75 14.37 -27.17
CA ALA A 262 -22.78 15.33 -26.59
C ALA A 262 -21.47 14.67 -26.12
N ALA A 263 -21.41 13.34 -26.04
CA ALA A 263 -20.26 12.63 -25.49
C ALA A 263 -20.00 11.31 -26.23
N TYR A 264 -18.75 10.86 -26.22
CA TYR A 264 -18.37 9.48 -26.47
C TYR A 264 -18.39 8.71 -25.15
N VAL A 265 -18.98 7.52 -25.13
CA VAL A 265 -18.87 6.60 -23.98
C VAL A 265 -18.11 5.36 -24.39
N ILE A 266 -17.02 5.09 -23.70
CA ILE A 266 -16.04 4.07 -24.05
C ILE A 266 -15.97 3.09 -22.89
N LYS A 267 -16.20 1.80 -23.14
CA LYS A 267 -16.29 0.79 -22.09
C LYS A 267 -15.97 -0.61 -22.56
N GLY A 268 -15.67 -1.47 -21.61
CA GLY A 268 -15.37 -2.87 -21.84
C GLY A 268 -14.02 -3.26 -21.26
N GLU A 269 -13.85 -4.54 -20.98
CA GLU A 269 -12.61 -5.09 -20.41
C GLU A 269 -11.42 -4.94 -21.36
N GLU A 270 -11.67 -4.71 -22.65
CA GLU A 270 -10.65 -4.39 -23.66
C GLU A 270 -9.88 -3.10 -23.34
N LEU A 271 -10.40 -2.24 -22.46
CA LEU A 271 -9.70 -1.05 -21.98
C LEU A 271 -8.45 -1.36 -21.14
N MET A 272 -8.37 -2.57 -20.55
CA MET A 272 -7.24 -2.96 -19.72
C MET A 272 -5.98 -3.09 -20.56
N ASN A 273 -4.96 -2.31 -20.23
CA ASN A 273 -3.66 -2.25 -20.90
C ASN A 273 -3.67 -1.84 -22.38
N HIS A 274 -4.82 -1.53 -22.98
CA HIS A 274 -4.91 -0.95 -24.31
C HIS A 274 -5.37 0.52 -24.22
N PRO A 275 -4.56 1.48 -24.69
CA PRO A 275 -4.88 2.88 -24.54
C PRO A 275 -6.06 3.30 -25.42
N VAL A 276 -6.89 4.20 -24.91
CA VAL A 276 -7.79 5.00 -25.76
C VAL A 276 -7.03 6.23 -26.21
N VAL A 277 -6.91 6.42 -27.53
CA VAL A 277 -6.30 7.63 -28.10
C VAL A 277 -7.40 8.62 -28.47
N LEU A 278 -7.35 9.79 -27.86
CA LEU A 278 -8.22 10.92 -28.13
C LEU A 278 -7.46 11.93 -28.97
N GLU A 279 -7.85 12.08 -30.23
CA GLU A 279 -7.33 13.14 -31.10
C GLU A 279 -8.14 14.40 -30.86
N CYS A 280 -7.48 15.43 -30.34
CA CYS A 280 -8.08 16.71 -30.00
C CYS A 280 -7.99 17.70 -31.17
N GLU A 281 -8.82 18.73 -31.15
CA GLU A 281 -8.69 19.88 -32.04
C GLU A 281 -7.26 20.47 -31.95
N GLY A 282 -6.70 20.83 -33.10
CA GLY A 282 -5.29 21.27 -33.19
C GLY A 282 -4.27 20.14 -33.35
N GLY A 283 -4.72 18.88 -33.47
CA GLY A 283 -3.88 17.72 -33.79
C GLY A 283 -3.16 17.09 -32.59
N LYS A 284 -3.41 17.60 -31.37
CA LYS A 284 -2.84 17.03 -30.15
C LYS A 284 -3.48 15.67 -29.84
N ARG A 285 -2.67 14.68 -29.49
CA ARG A 285 -3.15 13.35 -29.06
C ARG A 285 -2.96 13.16 -27.56
N VAL A 286 -3.96 12.54 -26.96
CA VAL A 286 -4.01 12.23 -25.53
C VAL A 286 -4.36 10.76 -25.37
N HIS A 287 -3.64 10.05 -24.53
CA HIS A 287 -3.85 8.62 -24.27
C HIS A 287 -4.45 8.41 -22.90
N VAL A 288 -5.51 7.60 -22.82
CA VAL A 288 -6.08 7.13 -21.57
C VAL A 288 -5.70 5.67 -21.40
N CYS A 289 -4.81 5.41 -20.45
CA CYS A 289 -4.22 4.10 -20.17
C CYS A 289 -4.89 3.51 -18.92
N THR A 290 -5.60 2.39 -19.06
CA THR A 290 -6.31 1.76 -17.93
C THR A 290 -5.54 0.55 -17.45
N LEU A 291 -5.09 0.57 -16.19
CA LEU A 291 -4.49 -0.57 -15.51
C LEU A 291 -5.55 -1.42 -14.83
N THR A 292 -5.23 -2.69 -14.63
CA THR A 292 -5.95 -3.53 -13.66
C THR A 292 -5.71 -3.03 -12.23
N HIS A 293 -6.54 -3.48 -11.28
CA HIS A 293 -6.35 -3.16 -9.87
C HIS A 293 -4.97 -3.64 -9.38
N GLU A 294 -4.57 -4.85 -9.74
CA GLU A 294 -3.32 -5.48 -9.36
C GLU A 294 -2.11 -4.73 -9.93
N GLU A 295 -2.12 -4.37 -11.23
CA GLU A 295 -1.05 -3.58 -11.84
C GLU A 295 -0.91 -2.19 -11.22
N SER A 296 -2.01 -1.58 -10.78
CA SER A 296 -1.97 -0.27 -10.13
C SER A 296 -1.26 -0.28 -8.77
N LEU A 297 -1.32 -1.39 -8.03
CA LEU A 297 -0.61 -1.52 -6.74
C LEU A 297 0.91 -1.57 -6.98
N ASP A 298 1.30 -2.20 -8.07
CA ASP A 298 2.69 -2.36 -8.50
C ASP A 298 3.17 -1.24 -9.43
N PHE A 299 2.36 -0.19 -9.64
CA PHE A 299 2.70 0.95 -10.48
C PHE A 299 3.66 1.93 -9.80
N TRP A 300 4.67 2.38 -10.53
CA TRP A 300 5.66 3.36 -10.11
C TRP A 300 5.81 4.43 -11.19
N LYS A 301 5.83 5.70 -10.81
CA LYS A 301 6.24 6.79 -11.70
C LYS A 301 7.64 7.23 -11.27
N VAL A 302 8.60 7.19 -12.19
CA VAL A 302 9.99 7.58 -11.94
C VAL A 302 10.47 8.54 -13.03
N SER A 303 11.50 9.34 -12.72
CA SER A 303 12.22 10.12 -13.72
C SER A 303 13.63 9.55 -13.86
N LEU A 304 13.98 9.11 -15.07
CA LEU A 304 15.28 8.55 -15.41
C LEU A 304 15.84 9.33 -16.60
N ASP A 305 17.02 9.93 -16.43
CA ASP A 305 17.67 10.80 -17.44
C ASP A 305 16.77 11.90 -18.01
N GLY A 306 15.94 12.49 -17.13
CA GLY A 306 15.00 13.56 -17.50
C GLY A 306 13.73 13.07 -18.20
N GLN A 307 13.59 11.77 -18.47
CA GLN A 307 12.37 11.17 -19.01
C GLN A 307 11.55 10.56 -17.87
N GLU A 308 10.30 11.00 -17.75
CA GLU A 308 9.33 10.31 -16.89
C GLU A 308 8.95 8.95 -17.47
N ARG A 309 8.83 7.95 -16.59
CA ARG A 309 8.47 6.58 -16.95
C ARG A 309 7.46 6.02 -15.96
N ALA A 310 6.43 5.41 -16.51
CA ALA A 310 5.54 4.48 -15.84
C ALA A 310 6.18 3.10 -15.80
N ILE A 311 6.28 2.52 -14.62
CA ILE A 311 6.84 1.20 -14.37
C ILE A 311 5.78 0.36 -13.64
N VAL A 312 5.62 -0.92 -13.99
CA VAL A 312 4.83 -1.87 -13.20
C VAL A 312 5.72 -3.03 -12.78
N THR A 313 5.93 -3.15 -11.47
CA THR A 313 6.71 -4.24 -10.87
C THR A 313 6.39 -4.37 -9.38
N ASN A 314 6.40 -5.61 -8.89
CA ASN A 314 6.19 -5.90 -7.48
C ASN A 314 7.45 -5.69 -6.62
N ALA A 315 8.61 -5.48 -7.26
CA ALA A 315 9.84 -5.09 -6.60
C ALA A 315 9.75 -3.66 -6.03
N GLY A 316 10.52 -3.39 -4.97
CA GLY A 316 10.73 -2.03 -4.49
C GLY A 316 11.54 -1.24 -5.50
N VAL A 317 11.02 -0.10 -5.96
CA VAL A 317 11.73 0.77 -6.91
C VAL A 317 12.43 1.89 -6.14
N LEU A 318 13.76 1.96 -6.31
CA LEU A 318 14.57 3.03 -5.74
C LEU A 318 15.28 3.80 -6.85
N VAL A 319 15.03 5.09 -6.90
CA VAL A 319 15.71 6.02 -7.81
C VAL A 319 16.42 7.09 -6.99
N ASP A 320 17.71 7.23 -7.21
CA ASP A 320 18.53 8.29 -6.61
C ASP A 320 19.48 8.86 -7.65
N GLN A 321 19.25 10.12 -8.04
CA GLN A 321 19.96 10.79 -9.13
C GLN A 321 19.92 9.94 -10.41
N ASN A 322 21.05 9.33 -10.79
CA ASN A 322 21.20 8.47 -11.97
C ASN A 322 21.34 6.98 -11.60
N ARG A 323 20.82 6.57 -10.44
CA ARG A 323 20.85 5.17 -10.00
C ARG A 323 19.44 4.62 -9.94
N PHE A 324 19.14 3.66 -10.80
CA PHE A 324 17.91 2.89 -10.77
C PHE A 324 18.17 1.50 -10.19
N ARG A 325 17.47 1.18 -9.11
CA ARG A 325 17.64 -0.07 -8.36
C ARG A 325 16.28 -0.70 -8.07
N LEU A 326 16.24 -2.03 -8.14
CA LEU A 326 15.08 -2.84 -7.81
C LEU A 326 15.41 -3.69 -6.58
N GLU A 327 14.55 -3.66 -5.57
CA GLU A 327 14.68 -4.46 -4.35
C GLU A 327 13.66 -5.58 -4.34
N CYS A 328 14.14 -6.81 -4.23
CA CYS A 328 13.33 -8.00 -4.35
C CYS A 328 13.52 -8.88 -3.12
N GLN A 329 12.42 -9.37 -2.55
CA GLN A 329 12.45 -10.28 -1.42
C GLN A 329 12.04 -11.69 -1.87
N GLY A 330 13.01 -12.57 -2.13
CA GLY A 330 12.81 -14.00 -2.44
C GLY A 330 11.93 -14.31 -3.66
N GLN A 331 11.70 -13.35 -4.56
CA GLN A 331 10.92 -13.53 -5.78
C GLN A 331 11.82 -13.39 -7.00
N SER A 332 12.16 -14.53 -7.61
CA SER A 332 12.95 -14.63 -8.83
C SER A 332 12.46 -15.82 -9.67
N PRO A 333 12.23 -15.65 -10.98
CA PRO A 333 12.24 -14.38 -11.72
C PRO A 333 11.02 -13.51 -11.37
N PHE A 334 11.13 -12.21 -11.65
CA PHE A 334 10.01 -11.25 -11.56
C PHE A 334 9.92 -10.41 -12.83
N GLU A 335 8.80 -9.70 -13.01
CA GLU A 335 8.56 -8.86 -14.18
C GLU A 335 8.75 -7.37 -13.87
N LEU A 336 9.34 -6.68 -14.84
CA LEU A 336 9.43 -5.24 -14.92
C LEU A 336 8.74 -4.81 -16.21
N LYS A 337 7.62 -4.09 -16.13
CA LYS A 337 6.99 -3.46 -17.29
C LYS A 337 7.35 -1.98 -17.30
N ALA A 338 7.67 -1.40 -18.46
CA ALA A 338 8.03 0.01 -18.56
C ALA A 338 7.40 0.71 -19.78
N PHE A 339 6.95 1.93 -19.57
CA PHE A 339 6.53 2.88 -20.59
C PHE A 339 7.04 4.29 -20.23
N PRO A 340 7.70 5.02 -21.15
CA PRO A 340 8.27 4.54 -22.39
C PRO A 340 9.29 3.42 -22.16
N ALA A 341 9.67 2.69 -23.21
CA ALA A 341 10.67 1.64 -23.14
C ALA A 341 12.05 2.17 -22.75
N PHE A 342 12.86 1.36 -22.07
CA PHE A 342 14.28 1.65 -21.84
C PHE A 342 15.05 1.74 -23.17
N ARG A 343 16.10 2.56 -23.24
CA ARG A 343 16.86 2.76 -24.50
C ARG A 343 17.75 1.55 -24.79
N ASP A 344 17.86 1.17 -26.07
CA ASP A 344 18.75 0.15 -26.68
C ASP A 344 18.88 -1.21 -25.98
N THR A 345 19.37 -1.24 -24.74
CA THR A 345 19.50 -2.41 -23.87
C THR A 345 19.37 -2.03 -22.40
N ILE A 346 18.64 -2.83 -21.62
CA ILE A 346 18.63 -2.76 -20.16
C ILE A 346 19.55 -3.84 -19.59
N SER A 347 20.40 -3.52 -18.62
CA SER A 347 21.38 -4.49 -18.10
C SER A 347 21.67 -4.34 -16.60
N SER A 348 22.13 -5.44 -16.00
CA SER A 348 22.67 -5.50 -14.64
C SER A 348 23.99 -6.29 -14.68
N ARG A 349 24.95 -5.95 -13.82
CA ARG A 349 26.25 -6.64 -13.77
C ARG A 349 26.16 -8.06 -13.19
N GLU A 350 25.25 -8.26 -12.26
CA GLU A 350 25.18 -9.47 -11.43
C GLU A 350 23.93 -10.30 -11.75
N HIS A 351 22.96 -9.73 -12.46
CA HIS A 351 21.66 -10.35 -12.70
C HIS A 351 21.27 -10.31 -14.16
N GLN A 352 20.37 -11.20 -14.55
CA GLN A 352 19.91 -11.30 -15.93
C GLN A 352 18.64 -10.48 -16.13
N ILE A 353 18.60 -9.71 -17.22
CA ILE A 353 17.39 -9.02 -17.68
C ILE A 353 17.15 -9.41 -19.14
N VAL A 354 15.94 -9.89 -19.45
CA VAL A 354 15.55 -10.31 -20.80
C VAL A 354 14.30 -9.57 -21.23
N HIS A 355 14.37 -8.84 -22.35
CA HIS A 355 13.19 -8.21 -22.96
C HIS A 355 12.30 -9.29 -23.58
N LEU A 356 11.05 -9.40 -23.09
CA LEU A 356 10.07 -10.38 -23.55
C LEU A 356 9.21 -9.86 -24.71
N GLY A 357 9.20 -8.55 -24.93
CA GLY A 357 8.41 -7.88 -25.96
C GLY A 357 7.48 -6.82 -25.36
N GLN A 358 6.50 -6.40 -26.15
CA GLN A 358 5.56 -5.35 -25.81
C GLN A 358 4.13 -5.89 -25.74
N SER A 359 3.38 -5.48 -24.72
CA SER A 359 1.93 -5.72 -24.61
C SER A 359 1.25 -4.41 -24.24
N GLY A 360 0.30 -3.98 -25.08
CA GLY A 360 -0.27 -2.64 -24.97
C GLY A 360 0.81 -1.57 -25.14
N ILE A 361 0.89 -0.64 -24.19
CA ILE A 361 1.95 0.38 -24.14
C ILE A 361 3.24 -0.10 -23.46
N PHE A 362 3.18 -1.19 -22.69
CA PHE A 362 4.29 -1.58 -21.84
C PHE A 362 5.24 -2.54 -22.54
N HIS A 363 6.54 -2.26 -22.42
CA HIS A 363 7.59 -3.22 -22.69
C HIS A 363 7.87 -4.05 -21.44
N THR A 364 7.83 -5.38 -21.58
CA THR A 364 7.99 -6.31 -20.46
C THR A 364 9.39 -6.90 -20.46
N TYR A 365 10.04 -6.87 -19.31
CA TYR A 365 11.35 -7.43 -19.05
C TYR A 365 11.24 -8.49 -17.94
N ARG A 366 11.85 -9.65 -18.15
CA ARG A 366 12.04 -10.67 -17.12
C ARG A 366 13.36 -10.42 -16.41
N CYS A 367 13.30 -10.21 -15.11
CA CYS A 367 14.45 -10.02 -14.24
C CYS A 367 14.69 -11.31 -13.45
N THR A 368 15.87 -11.91 -13.61
CA THR A 368 16.28 -13.11 -12.87
C THR A 368 17.46 -12.77 -11.97
N LEU A 369 17.25 -12.91 -10.66
CA LEU A 369 18.29 -12.70 -9.65
C LEU A 369 19.25 -13.89 -9.64
N SER A 370 20.54 -13.58 -9.53
CA SER A 370 21.60 -14.56 -9.30
C SER A 370 21.77 -14.78 -7.80
N GLU A 371 20.70 -15.16 -7.11
CA GLU A 371 20.73 -15.41 -5.68
C GLU A 371 20.98 -16.89 -5.37
N GLN A 372 21.61 -17.15 -4.22
CA GLN A 372 21.75 -18.50 -3.68
C GLN A 372 20.68 -18.71 -2.62
N VAL A 373 19.87 -19.76 -2.77
CA VAL A 373 18.98 -20.20 -1.71
C VAL A 373 19.84 -20.87 -0.64
N VAL A 374 19.93 -20.25 0.53
CA VAL A 374 20.72 -20.75 1.66
C VAL A 374 19.79 -21.07 2.83
N GLU A 375 19.88 -22.29 3.34
CA GLU A 375 19.16 -22.70 4.54
C GLU A 375 19.98 -22.40 5.81
N CYS A 376 19.31 -22.02 6.89
CA CYS A 376 19.93 -21.96 8.21
C CYS A 376 19.86 -23.34 8.90
N GLU A 377 20.87 -23.65 9.71
CA GLU A 377 20.79 -24.81 10.59
C GLU A 377 20.02 -24.43 11.86
N VAL A 378 19.03 -25.26 12.22
CA VAL A 378 18.20 -25.06 13.41
C VAL A 378 18.40 -26.23 14.35
N ASP A 379 19.06 -25.97 15.48
CA ASP A 379 19.29 -26.94 16.55
C ASP A 379 18.22 -26.75 17.64
N GLN A 380 17.24 -27.65 17.68
CA GLN A 380 16.11 -27.56 18.58
C GLN A 380 16.49 -28.03 19.99
N VAL A 381 16.50 -27.09 20.94
CA VAL A 381 16.78 -27.36 22.36
C VAL A 381 15.50 -27.78 23.10
N SER A 382 14.37 -27.18 22.72
CA SER A 382 13.01 -27.54 23.18
C SER A 382 11.97 -26.96 22.22
N ASP A 383 10.69 -27.26 22.39
CA ASP A 383 9.62 -26.64 21.60
C ASP A 383 9.66 -25.10 21.61
N ALA A 384 10.12 -24.50 22.71
CA ALA A 384 10.17 -23.06 22.90
C ALA A 384 11.56 -22.44 22.63
N LYS A 385 12.59 -23.23 22.31
CA LYS A 385 13.98 -22.76 22.20
C LYS A 385 14.72 -23.44 21.07
N VAL A 386 15.31 -22.64 20.19
CA VAL A 386 16.23 -23.13 19.16
C VAL A 386 17.51 -22.31 19.14
N LYS A 387 18.61 -22.94 18.77
CA LYS A 387 19.83 -22.27 18.34
C LYS A 387 19.84 -22.24 16.82
N VAL A 388 20.10 -21.08 16.24
CA VAL A 388 20.17 -20.89 14.78
C VAL A 388 21.61 -20.60 14.40
N ARG A 389 22.13 -21.37 13.43
CA ARG A 389 23.40 -21.08 12.76
C ARG A 389 23.11 -20.68 11.32
N VAL A 390 23.61 -19.51 10.95
CA VAL A 390 23.46 -18.96 9.61
C VAL A 390 24.79 -19.15 8.88
N PRO A 391 24.83 -19.87 7.75
CA PRO A 391 26.05 -20.01 6.96
C PRO A 391 26.58 -18.66 6.49
N ASN A 392 27.90 -18.45 6.50
CA ASN A 392 28.51 -17.17 6.08
C ASN A 392 28.09 -16.76 4.66
N VAL A 393 27.94 -17.73 3.77
CA VAL A 393 27.52 -17.52 2.37
C VAL A 393 26.11 -16.92 2.26
N ALA A 394 25.25 -17.05 3.29
CA ALA A 394 23.92 -16.44 3.30
C ALA A 394 23.96 -14.90 3.33
N PHE A 395 25.08 -14.31 3.76
CA PHE A 395 25.27 -12.85 3.79
C PHE A 395 25.92 -12.31 2.51
N GLU A 396 26.36 -13.18 1.60
CA GLU A 396 27.03 -12.75 0.37
C GLU A 396 26.00 -12.32 -0.69
N GLY A 397 26.19 -11.12 -1.27
CA GLY A 397 25.37 -10.64 -2.38
C GLY A 397 23.93 -10.24 -2.02
N VAL A 398 23.61 -10.12 -0.73
CA VAL A 398 22.28 -9.66 -0.24
C VAL A 398 22.38 -8.26 0.37
N LYS A 399 21.31 -7.46 0.23
CA LYS A 399 21.19 -6.16 0.90
C LYS A 399 20.80 -6.33 2.36
N GLU A 400 19.84 -7.21 2.63
CA GLU A 400 19.37 -7.56 3.97
C GLU A 400 19.08 -9.07 4.00
N LEU A 401 19.48 -9.73 5.08
CA LEU A 401 19.15 -11.13 5.34
C LEU A 401 18.11 -11.19 6.46
N LEU A 402 16.93 -11.71 6.16
CA LEU A 402 15.84 -11.81 7.12
C LEU A 402 15.74 -13.24 7.66
N LEU A 403 15.69 -13.39 8.99
CA LEU A 403 15.20 -14.59 9.64
C LEU A 403 13.69 -14.50 9.82
N ASN A 404 12.97 -15.49 9.31
CA ASN A 404 11.53 -15.61 9.44
C ASN A 404 11.20 -16.72 10.44
N VAL A 405 10.28 -16.44 11.35
CA VAL A 405 9.90 -17.36 12.44
C VAL A 405 8.38 -17.39 12.56
N ASP A 406 7.79 -18.56 12.36
CA ASP A 406 6.41 -18.80 12.77
C ASP A 406 6.41 -19.52 14.11
N TYR A 407 5.62 -19.01 15.06
CA TYR A 407 5.55 -19.57 16.39
C TYR A 407 4.16 -19.42 17.01
N GLU A 408 3.92 -20.17 18.08
CA GLU A 408 2.79 -20.01 18.99
C GLU A 408 3.34 -19.76 20.39
N GLY A 409 2.89 -18.68 21.03
CA GLY A 409 3.30 -18.35 22.39
C GLY A 409 2.97 -16.92 22.76
N ASP A 410 3.60 -16.43 23.82
CA ASP A 410 3.39 -15.09 24.34
C ASP A 410 4.30 -14.07 23.64
N ILE A 411 5.62 -14.20 23.79
CA ILE A 411 6.60 -13.27 23.19
C ILE A 411 7.75 -14.07 22.58
N GLY A 412 8.11 -13.76 21.34
CA GLY A 412 9.34 -14.21 20.71
C GLY A 412 10.50 -13.28 21.07
N TYR A 413 11.64 -13.87 21.45
CA TYR A 413 12.87 -13.16 21.79
C TYR A 413 14.04 -13.75 21.00
N ALA A 414 14.85 -12.88 20.39
CA ALA A 414 16.05 -13.23 19.66
C ALA A 414 17.27 -12.69 20.38
N PHE A 415 18.26 -13.56 20.61
CA PHE A 415 19.47 -13.23 21.37
C PHE A 415 20.75 -13.58 20.62
N ILE A 416 21.78 -12.76 20.83
CA ILE A 416 23.17 -13.05 20.49
C ILE A 416 23.99 -12.85 21.77
N ASP A 417 24.74 -13.86 22.19
CA ASP A 417 25.59 -13.79 23.40
C ASP A 417 24.89 -13.25 24.67
N GLY A 418 23.61 -13.60 24.84
CA GLY A 418 22.78 -13.14 25.96
C GLY A 418 22.18 -11.74 25.80
N GLU A 419 22.52 -11.02 24.74
CA GLU A 419 21.97 -9.71 24.41
C GLU A 419 20.71 -9.84 23.54
N LEU A 420 19.61 -9.21 23.96
CA LEU A 420 18.37 -9.15 23.18
C LEU A 420 18.59 -8.29 21.94
N ILE A 421 18.42 -8.87 20.75
CA ILE A 421 18.56 -8.15 19.47
C ILE A 421 17.22 -7.82 18.84
N HIS A 422 16.17 -8.60 19.11
CA HIS A 422 14.83 -8.37 18.59
C HIS A 422 13.79 -9.11 19.42
N ASP A 423 12.56 -8.59 19.46
CA ASP A 423 11.43 -9.22 20.12
C ASP A 423 10.10 -8.92 19.42
N ASN A 424 9.15 -9.83 19.57
CA ASN A 424 7.86 -9.77 18.90
C ASN A 424 6.75 -10.29 19.80
N PHE A 425 5.63 -9.57 19.85
CA PHE A 425 4.42 -10.04 20.52
C PHE A 425 3.56 -10.80 19.51
N CYS A 426 3.24 -12.07 19.82
CA CYS A 426 2.59 -12.97 18.88
C CYS A 426 1.21 -12.46 18.45
N ASN A 427 1.10 -11.94 17.23
CA ASN A 427 -0.15 -11.61 16.54
C ASN A 427 -0.47 -12.60 15.40
N GLU A 428 0.15 -13.79 15.44
CA GLU A 428 0.01 -14.88 14.46
C GLU A 428 0.61 -14.58 13.06
N ALA A 429 1.18 -13.40 12.84
CA ALA A 429 1.97 -13.13 11.65
C ALA A 429 3.39 -13.70 11.79
N THR A 430 4.04 -13.97 10.66
CA THR A 430 5.45 -14.36 10.63
C THR A 430 6.31 -13.25 11.25
N TRP A 431 7.10 -13.62 12.25
CA TRP A 431 8.05 -12.71 12.86
C TRP A 431 9.32 -12.64 12.00
N GLN A 432 9.64 -11.46 11.50
CA GLN A 432 10.85 -11.20 10.72
C GLN A 432 11.89 -10.47 11.56
N ILE A 433 13.16 -10.85 11.40
CA ILE A 433 14.31 -10.26 12.08
C ILE A 433 15.39 -9.98 11.04
N GLY A 434 15.83 -8.72 10.90
CA GLY A 434 16.99 -8.35 10.09
C GLY A 434 18.29 -8.78 10.74
N LEU A 435 19.12 -9.50 9.99
CA LEU A 435 20.37 -10.09 10.48
C LEU A 435 21.61 -9.33 10.01
N SER A 436 21.52 -8.52 8.95
CA SER A 436 22.71 -7.92 8.31
C SER A 436 23.47 -6.97 9.24
N THR A 437 22.77 -6.22 10.11
CA THR A 437 23.44 -5.37 11.11
C THR A 437 24.14 -6.15 12.23
N HIS A 438 23.87 -7.46 12.33
CA HIS A 438 24.41 -8.37 13.33
C HIS A 438 25.34 -9.44 12.74
N GLU A 439 25.70 -9.32 11.45
CA GLU A 439 26.43 -10.34 10.69
C GLU A 439 27.66 -10.89 11.43
N GLU A 440 28.60 -10.03 11.83
CA GLU A 440 29.84 -10.45 12.47
C GLU A 440 29.59 -11.17 13.81
N ALA A 441 28.63 -10.68 14.61
CA ALA A 441 28.30 -11.30 15.88
C ALA A 441 27.60 -12.66 15.69
N ILE A 442 26.77 -12.81 14.65
CA ILE A 442 26.14 -14.09 14.29
C ILE A 442 27.19 -15.09 13.81
N LYS A 443 28.14 -14.68 12.97
CA LYS A 443 29.23 -15.55 12.50
C LYS A 443 30.08 -16.08 13.66
N GLU A 444 30.37 -15.23 14.65
CA GLU A 444 31.22 -15.61 15.78
C GLU A 444 30.46 -16.43 16.85
N LYS A 445 29.25 -16.00 17.22
CA LYS A 445 28.53 -16.51 18.41
C LYS A 445 27.30 -17.36 18.08
N GLY A 446 26.78 -17.26 16.86
CA GLY A 446 25.44 -17.74 16.49
C GLY A 446 24.33 -16.93 17.20
N MET A 447 23.09 -17.38 17.04
CA MET A 447 21.94 -16.75 17.70
C MET A 447 20.98 -17.79 18.30
N TYR A 448 20.11 -17.32 19.19
CA TYR A 448 19.18 -18.15 19.93
C TYR A 448 17.80 -17.51 19.92
N LEU A 449 16.77 -18.31 19.68
CA LEU A 449 15.38 -17.91 19.80
C LEU A 449 14.76 -18.52 21.04
N TYR A 450 13.94 -17.73 21.73
CA TYR A 450 13.14 -18.18 22.86
C TYR A 450 11.72 -17.65 22.75
N ILE A 451 10.73 -18.53 22.92
CA ILE A 451 9.32 -18.18 22.99
C ILE A 451 8.85 -18.30 24.43
N SER A 452 8.39 -17.20 25.04
CA SER A 452 7.73 -17.28 26.34
C SER A 452 6.35 -17.95 26.19
N PRO A 453 5.92 -18.76 27.17
CA PRO A 453 4.65 -19.46 27.08
C PRO A 453 3.46 -18.52 27.22
N LEU A 454 2.49 -18.68 26.32
CA LEU A 454 1.15 -18.13 26.52
C LEU A 454 0.45 -18.95 27.58
N LYS A 455 0.14 -18.31 28.71
CA LYS A 455 -0.57 -18.93 29.82
C LYS A 455 -2.08 -18.71 29.65
N GLY A 456 -2.83 -19.81 29.54
CA GLY A 456 -4.29 -19.80 29.67
C GLY A 456 -4.72 -20.23 31.07
N ASP A 457 -5.82 -19.68 31.57
CA ASP A 457 -6.45 -20.06 32.85
C ASP A 457 -5.46 -20.14 34.02
N SER A 458 -4.79 -19.03 34.34
CA SER A 458 -3.90 -18.98 35.49
C SER A 458 -4.68 -18.78 36.79
N TYR A 459 -4.26 -19.51 37.82
CA TYR A 459 -4.68 -19.26 39.20
C TYR A 459 -3.45 -19.16 40.09
N VAL A 460 -3.56 -18.40 41.18
CA VAL A 460 -2.49 -18.28 42.17
C VAL A 460 -2.67 -19.42 43.17
N GLN A 461 -1.71 -20.33 43.24
CA GLN A 461 -1.66 -21.35 44.28
C GLN A 461 -0.97 -20.76 45.51
N SER A 462 -1.63 -20.80 46.66
CA SER A 462 -1.14 -20.19 47.91
C SER A 462 -0.72 -21.22 48.98
N ASP A 463 -0.60 -22.50 48.62
CA ASP A 463 -0.54 -23.60 49.60
C ASP A 463 0.88 -23.91 50.11
N SER A 464 1.84 -23.00 49.91
CA SER A 464 3.21 -23.16 50.41
C SER A 464 3.35 -22.53 51.81
N PRO A 465 3.89 -23.26 52.82
CA PRO A 465 4.10 -22.76 54.18
C PRO A 465 5.14 -21.63 54.28
N MET A 466 5.83 -21.32 53.18
CA MET A 466 6.49 -20.03 53.00
C MET A 466 5.82 -19.31 51.83
N ALA A 467 5.52 -18.03 51.99
CA ALA A 467 4.78 -17.15 51.08
C ALA A 467 5.40 -16.98 49.66
N ALA A 468 5.59 -18.07 48.93
CA ALA A 468 5.86 -18.09 47.50
C ALA A 468 4.50 -18.24 46.81
N ARG A 469 3.98 -17.12 46.27
CA ARG A 469 2.85 -17.18 45.34
C ARG A 469 3.38 -17.75 44.03
N SER A 470 3.03 -18.99 43.72
CA SER A 470 3.30 -19.58 42.40
C SER A 470 2.04 -19.46 41.54
N GLU A 471 2.19 -18.82 40.39
CA GLU A 471 1.14 -18.81 39.37
C GLU A 471 1.18 -20.14 38.63
N VAL A 472 0.11 -20.94 38.73
CA VAL A 472 -0.02 -22.22 38.03
C VAL A 472 -1.01 -22.03 36.89
N ALA A 473 -0.53 -22.18 35.65
CA ALA A 473 -1.38 -22.15 34.45
C ALA A 473 -1.72 -23.56 34.02
N ARG A 474 -3.01 -23.85 33.80
CA ARG A 474 -3.48 -25.19 33.41
C ARG A 474 -3.11 -25.54 31.96
N ARG A 475 -2.89 -24.53 31.12
CA ARG A 475 -2.44 -24.69 29.73
C ARG A 475 -1.35 -23.66 29.45
N GLN A 476 -0.20 -24.13 28.98
CA GLN A 476 0.89 -23.31 28.49
C GLN A 476 1.23 -23.74 27.07
N VAL A 477 1.32 -22.79 26.15
CA VAL A 477 1.75 -23.04 24.77
C VAL A 477 2.96 -22.17 24.47
N ALA A 478 4.06 -22.81 24.08
CA ALA A 478 5.26 -22.18 23.54
C ALA A 478 5.85 -23.14 22.52
N LYS A 479 5.74 -22.81 21.24
CA LYS A 479 6.18 -23.67 20.15
C LYS A 479 6.70 -22.85 18.97
N ILE A 480 7.93 -23.13 18.57
CA ILE A 480 8.48 -22.68 17.29
C ILE A 480 8.03 -23.67 16.21
N LYS A 481 7.33 -23.18 15.19
CA LYS A 481 6.77 -24.01 14.11
C LYS A 481 7.76 -24.17 12.95
N SER A 482 8.37 -23.06 12.54
CA SER A 482 9.30 -23.00 11.41
C SER A 482 10.25 -21.82 11.60
N VAL A 483 11.47 -21.99 11.08
CA VAL A 483 12.52 -20.97 11.03
C VAL A 483 13.18 -21.09 9.67
N TRP A 484 13.25 -20.00 8.90
CA TRP A 484 13.86 -19.99 7.58
C TRP A 484 14.43 -18.62 7.21
N LEU A 485 15.35 -18.60 6.25
CA LEU A 485 15.95 -17.37 5.74
C LEU A 485 15.22 -16.86 4.51
N SER A 486 15.18 -15.53 4.35
CA SER A 486 14.86 -14.89 3.08
C SER A 486 15.81 -13.74 2.82
N SER A 487 16.27 -13.61 1.58
CA SER A 487 17.13 -12.54 1.10
C SER A 487 16.31 -11.37 0.57
N VAL A 488 16.75 -10.15 0.90
CA VAL A 488 16.45 -8.95 0.12
C VAL A 488 17.64 -8.69 -0.78
N VAL A 489 17.45 -8.81 -2.09
CA VAL A 489 18.49 -8.62 -3.11
C VAL A 489 18.24 -7.31 -3.84
N GLU A 490 19.31 -6.57 -4.10
CA GLU A 490 19.26 -5.30 -4.82
C GLU A 490 19.81 -5.49 -6.25
N MET A 491 18.93 -5.40 -7.24
CA MET A 491 19.32 -5.34 -8.65
C MET A 491 19.63 -3.91 -9.06
N LYS A 492 20.91 -3.61 -9.26
CA LYS A 492 21.38 -2.33 -9.82
C LYS A 492 21.38 -2.41 -11.35
N LEU A 493 20.69 -1.47 -11.98
CA LEU A 493 20.72 -1.32 -13.44
C LEU A 493 21.86 -0.39 -13.83
N VAL A 494 22.58 -0.75 -14.90
CA VAL A 494 23.76 0.01 -15.37
C VAL A 494 23.56 0.67 -16.73
N ASP A 495 22.78 0.05 -17.61
CA ASP A 495 22.33 0.63 -18.89
C ASP A 495 20.79 0.59 -18.89
N TYR A 496 20.12 1.70 -19.20
CA TYR A 496 18.65 1.80 -19.26
C TYR A 496 18.13 3.05 -20.00
#